data_AF-A0A9D5MNN5-F1
#
_entry.id   AF-A0A9D5MNN5-F1
#
_cell.length_a   1.000
_cell.length_b   1.000
_cell.length_c   1.000
_cell.angle_alpha   90.00
_cell.angle_beta   90.00
_cell.angle_gamma   90.00
#
_symmetry.space_group_name_H-M   'P 1'
#
loop_
_entity.id
_entity.type
_entity.pdbx_description
1 polymer ?
#
loop_
_entity_poly.entity_id
_entity_poly.type
_entity_poly.pdbx_seq_one_letter_code
_entity_poly.pdbx_strand_id
1 'polypeptide(L)'
;MKTSELFSKKTGKTGLYNIQSIDNIPSIMARGLLSNEKASSIEHISIAMQEVQERRDVVYVPNGMPLHKYANLYFDSKNPMLYKKKEENENLCILKFSIKVLDIDGAIVSDSNASSQYASFYSPEDGLERIDFDLVYAKDWTDENRFVYFHKKSVKCAEVLIPYKVPFDYVIGAAVYDKSAEQKLLNMGFDRKIYVDHDCFF
;
A
#
# COMPACT_ATOMS: atom_id res chain seq x y z
N MET A 1 5.80 20.66 -13.05
CA MET A 1 5.88 19.21 -13.36
C MET A 1 5.00 18.52 -12.34
N LYS A 2 4.19 17.53 -12.72
CA LYS A 2 3.34 16.85 -11.73
C LYS A 2 4.20 16.01 -10.79
N THR A 3 3.77 15.82 -9.54
CA THR A 3 4.54 15.06 -8.55
C THR A 3 4.73 13.60 -8.97
N SER A 4 3.72 13.02 -9.63
CA SER A 4 3.82 11.69 -10.21
C SER A 4 4.95 11.56 -11.25
N GLU A 5 5.17 12.58 -12.09
CA GLU A 5 6.25 12.59 -13.09
C GLU A 5 7.63 12.67 -12.42
N LEU A 6 7.75 13.51 -11.38
CA LEU A 6 8.98 13.63 -10.58
C LEU A 6 9.31 12.31 -9.88
N PHE A 7 8.31 11.68 -9.25
CA PHE A 7 8.47 10.37 -8.61
C PHE A 7 8.97 9.32 -9.60
N SER A 8 8.38 9.24 -10.79
CA SER A 8 8.80 8.29 -11.82
C SER A 8 10.21 8.54 -12.30
N LYS A 9 10.58 9.81 -12.52
CA LYS A 9 11.93 10.21 -12.92
C LYS A 9 12.97 9.86 -11.85
N LYS A 10 12.63 10.01 -10.56
CA LYS A 10 13.54 9.76 -9.44
C LYS A 10 13.73 8.28 -9.14
N THR A 11 12.65 7.50 -9.15
CA THR A 11 12.65 6.11 -8.68
C THR A 11 12.62 5.06 -9.79
N GLY A 12 12.28 5.47 -11.03
CA GLY A 12 11.98 4.56 -12.14
C GLY A 12 10.69 3.77 -11.96
N LYS A 13 9.91 4.00 -10.89
CA LYS A 13 8.68 3.26 -10.61
C LYS A 13 7.48 3.87 -11.33
N THR A 14 6.50 3.01 -11.62
CA THR A 14 5.29 3.35 -12.39
C THR A 14 4.00 3.03 -11.67
N GLY A 15 4.09 2.46 -10.46
CA GLY A 15 2.91 2.24 -9.64
C GLY A 15 3.21 2.15 -8.16
N LEU A 16 2.13 2.16 -7.41
CA LEU A 16 2.05 1.99 -5.96
C LEU A 16 1.13 0.80 -5.66
N TYR A 17 1.24 0.22 -4.48
CA TYR A 17 0.73 -1.12 -4.24
C TYR A 17 -0.19 -1.19 -3.03
N ASN A 18 -1.24 -2.00 -3.12
CA ASN A 18 -2.05 -2.35 -1.96
C ASN A 18 -2.37 -3.84 -2.00
N ILE A 19 -2.18 -4.51 -0.88
CA ILE A 19 -2.42 -5.96 -0.75
C ILE A 19 -3.86 -6.13 -0.31
N GLN A 20 -4.59 -7.06 -0.94
CA GLN A 20 -6.02 -7.29 -0.69
C GLN A 20 -6.35 -8.78 -0.72
N SER A 21 -7.38 -9.17 0.04
CA SER A 21 -8.06 -10.43 -0.24
C SER A 21 -8.69 -10.36 -1.62
N ILE A 22 -8.60 -11.45 -2.39
CA ILE A 22 -9.27 -11.56 -3.69
C ILE A 22 -10.79 -11.37 -3.55
N ASP A 23 -11.37 -11.78 -2.42
CA ASP A 23 -12.82 -11.66 -2.17
C ASP A 23 -13.29 -10.21 -2.03
N ASN A 24 -12.39 -9.25 -1.74
CA ASN A 24 -12.73 -7.84 -1.62
C ASN A 24 -12.80 -7.13 -2.99
N ILE A 25 -12.35 -7.79 -4.06
CA ILE A 25 -12.19 -7.16 -5.38
C ILE A 25 -13.50 -6.64 -5.98
N PRO A 26 -14.63 -7.37 -5.92
CA PRO A 26 -15.90 -6.84 -6.43
C PRO A 26 -16.29 -5.51 -5.76
N SER A 27 -16.07 -5.39 -4.44
CA SER A 27 -16.34 -4.16 -3.69
C SER A 27 -15.39 -3.02 -4.11
N ILE A 28 -14.09 -3.32 -4.24
CA ILE A 28 -13.07 -2.35 -4.66
C ILE A 28 -13.33 -1.85 -6.09
N MET A 29 -13.76 -2.72 -7.00
CA MET A 29 -14.18 -2.33 -8.35
C MET A 29 -15.36 -1.36 -8.31
N ALA A 30 -16.35 -1.62 -7.46
CA ALA A 30 -17.55 -0.81 -7.37
C ALA A 30 -17.35 0.52 -6.60
N ARG A 31 -16.39 0.59 -5.67
CA ARG A 31 -16.29 1.70 -4.69
C ARG A 31 -14.95 2.43 -4.71
N GLY A 32 -13.93 1.83 -5.32
CA GLY A 32 -12.54 2.17 -5.10
C GLY A 32 -11.99 1.51 -3.82
N LEU A 33 -10.68 1.64 -3.61
CA LEU A 33 -10.03 1.25 -2.36
C LEU A 33 -10.41 2.26 -1.27
N LEU A 34 -11.25 1.85 -0.32
CA LEU A 34 -11.71 2.70 0.77
C LEU A 34 -10.66 2.84 1.87
N SER A 35 -10.70 3.95 2.61
CA SER A 35 -10.02 4.07 3.90
C SER A 35 -10.63 3.11 4.93
N ASN A 36 -9.88 2.80 5.99
CA ASN A 36 -10.36 1.90 7.05
C ASN A 36 -11.71 2.35 7.65
N GLU A 37 -11.86 3.66 7.91
CA GLU A 37 -13.12 4.23 8.42
C GLU A 37 -14.30 3.96 7.48
N LYS A 38 -14.12 4.08 6.16
CA LYS A 38 -15.20 3.83 5.21
C LYS A 38 -15.43 2.33 5.00
N ALA A 39 -14.37 1.54 5.00
CA ALA A 39 -14.45 0.09 4.86
C ALA A 39 -15.18 -0.58 6.04
N SER A 40 -15.12 -0.01 7.25
CA SER A 40 -15.83 -0.55 8.43
C SER A 40 -17.36 -0.54 8.29
N SER A 41 -17.89 0.30 7.39
CA SER A 41 -19.33 0.39 7.11
C SER A 41 -19.84 -0.63 6.08
N ILE A 42 -18.96 -1.49 5.56
CA ILE A 42 -19.29 -2.52 4.58
C ILE A 42 -18.72 -3.87 4.99
N GLU A 43 -19.38 -4.94 4.55
CA GLU A 43 -18.83 -6.29 4.67
C GLU A 43 -17.58 -6.43 3.80
N HIS A 44 -16.48 -6.87 4.41
CA HIS A 44 -15.21 -7.12 3.74
C HIS A 44 -14.37 -8.10 4.56
N ILE A 45 -13.43 -8.78 3.90
CA ILE A 45 -12.42 -9.59 4.57
C ILE A 45 -11.26 -8.68 4.95
N SER A 46 -11.12 -8.40 6.24
CA SER A 46 -9.96 -7.65 6.73
C SER A 46 -8.71 -8.53 6.70
N ILE A 47 -7.70 -8.09 5.94
CA ILE A 47 -6.35 -8.68 5.98
C ILE A 47 -5.46 -7.97 7.00
N ALA A 48 -5.96 -6.93 7.65
CA ALA A 48 -5.17 -6.13 8.57
C ALA A 48 -4.98 -6.87 9.90
N MET A 49 -3.77 -6.77 10.47
CA MET A 49 -3.53 -7.27 11.82
C MET A 49 -4.15 -6.32 12.84
N GLN A 50 -4.93 -6.86 13.78
CA GLN A 50 -5.63 -6.07 14.79
C GLN A 50 -4.70 -5.12 15.55
N GLU A 51 -3.54 -5.60 15.99
CA GLU A 51 -2.53 -4.77 16.69
C GLU A 51 -2.05 -3.56 15.85
N VAL A 52 -2.01 -3.72 14.52
CA VAL A 52 -1.62 -2.62 13.62
C VAL A 52 -2.77 -1.63 13.48
N GLN A 53 -4.01 -2.12 13.39
CA GLN A 53 -5.19 -1.24 13.32
C GLN A 53 -5.36 -0.41 14.60
N GLU A 54 -5.22 -1.04 15.78
CA GLU A 54 -5.30 -0.34 17.07
C GLU A 54 -4.27 0.79 17.19
N ARG A 55 -3.05 0.58 16.66
CA ARG A 55 -2.04 1.65 16.59
C ARG A 55 -2.42 2.76 15.62
N ARG A 56 -3.06 2.43 14.49
CA ARG A 56 -3.48 3.42 13.49
C ARG A 56 -4.64 4.28 14.00
N ASP A 57 -5.50 3.76 14.85
CA ASP A 57 -6.67 4.48 15.36
C ASP A 57 -6.34 5.71 16.22
N VAL A 58 -5.15 5.73 16.83
CA VAL A 58 -4.68 6.84 17.66
C VAL A 58 -3.74 7.81 16.93
N VAL A 59 -3.39 7.52 15.66
CA VAL A 59 -2.46 8.36 14.89
C VAL A 59 -3.23 9.42 14.11
N TYR A 60 -2.74 10.65 14.21
CA TYR A 60 -3.20 11.78 13.41
C TYR A 60 -2.08 12.25 12.50
N VAL A 61 -2.42 12.46 11.23
CA VAL A 61 -1.51 13.12 10.30
C VAL A 61 -1.43 14.60 10.68
N PRO A 62 -0.25 15.19 10.91
CA PRO A 62 -0.11 16.60 11.28
C PRO A 62 -0.83 17.53 10.29
N ASN A 63 -1.68 18.42 10.81
CA ASN A 63 -2.54 19.31 10.02
C ASN A 63 -3.49 18.59 9.03
N GLY A 64 -3.71 17.29 9.24
CA GLY A 64 -4.57 16.45 8.42
C GLY A 64 -5.68 15.78 9.24
N MET A 65 -6.00 14.54 8.89
CA MET A 65 -7.06 13.74 9.50
C MET A 65 -6.47 12.59 10.34
N PRO A 66 -7.31 11.90 11.16
CA PRO A 66 -6.95 10.58 11.68
C PRO A 66 -6.47 9.64 10.57
N LEU A 67 -5.48 8.81 10.86
CA LEU A 67 -4.86 7.91 9.88
C LEU A 67 -5.86 6.92 9.25
N HIS A 68 -6.88 6.47 9.99
CA HIS A 68 -7.93 5.59 9.46
C HIS A 68 -8.84 6.25 8.41
N LYS A 69 -8.77 7.58 8.24
CA LYS A 69 -9.48 8.30 7.17
C LYS A 69 -8.73 8.27 5.83
N TYR A 70 -7.54 7.69 5.78
CA TYR A 70 -6.77 7.56 4.55
C TYR A 70 -6.79 6.11 4.05
N ALA A 71 -6.95 5.95 2.73
CA ALA A 71 -6.64 4.71 2.05
C ALA A 71 -5.13 4.68 1.78
N ASN A 72 -4.46 3.60 2.16
CA ASN A 72 -3.00 3.50 2.10
C ASN A 72 -2.52 2.70 0.88
N LEU A 73 -1.44 3.17 0.25
CA LEU A 73 -0.74 2.49 -0.83
C LEU A 73 0.75 2.43 -0.48
N TYR A 74 1.37 1.26 -0.52
CA TYR A 74 2.80 1.10 -0.31
C TYR A 74 3.60 1.50 -1.55
N PHE A 75 4.80 2.03 -1.34
CA PHE A 75 5.76 2.22 -2.42
C PHE A 75 6.27 0.89 -2.98
N ASP A 76 6.48 -0.11 -2.11
CA ASP A 76 6.90 -1.46 -2.46
C ASP A 76 5.88 -2.51 -1.98
N SER A 77 5.54 -3.45 -2.86
CA SER A 77 4.66 -4.56 -2.53
C SER A 77 5.33 -5.59 -1.62
N LYS A 78 6.66 -5.80 -1.74
CA LYS A 78 7.41 -6.77 -0.92
C LYS A 78 7.81 -6.15 0.41
N ASN A 79 6.83 -5.98 1.28
CA ASN A 79 6.99 -5.33 2.57
C ASN A 79 6.70 -6.29 3.75
N PRO A 80 7.02 -5.89 4.99
CA PRO A 80 6.73 -6.67 6.19
C PRO A 80 5.28 -7.11 6.37
N MET A 81 4.30 -6.40 5.80
CA MET A 81 2.90 -6.80 5.88
C MET A 81 2.63 -8.03 5.01
N LEU A 82 3.11 -8.04 3.76
CA LEU A 82 3.01 -9.21 2.88
C LEU A 82 3.75 -10.41 3.48
N TYR A 83 4.95 -10.21 4.02
CA TYR A 83 5.73 -11.29 4.63
C TYR A 83 4.99 -11.99 5.79
N LYS A 84 4.26 -11.22 6.60
CA LYS A 84 3.43 -11.78 7.68
C LYS A 84 2.22 -12.55 7.18
N LYS A 85 1.83 -12.32 5.92
CA LYS A 85 0.64 -12.89 5.26
C LYS A 85 0.99 -13.92 4.19
N LYS A 86 2.25 -14.35 4.09
CA LYS A 86 2.73 -15.28 3.06
C LYS A 86 1.99 -16.62 3.01
N GLU A 87 1.54 -17.13 4.15
CA GLU A 87 0.74 -18.38 4.21
C GLU A 87 -0.65 -18.23 3.55
N GLU A 88 -1.09 -16.99 3.29
CA GLU A 88 -2.36 -16.66 2.64
C GLU A 88 -2.18 -16.27 1.16
N ASN A 89 -0.97 -16.36 0.59
CA ASN A 89 -0.65 -15.88 -0.77
C ASN A 89 -1.66 -16.31 -1.85
N GLU A 90 -2.15 -17.55 -1.82
CA GLU A 90 -3.12 -18.09 -2.79
C GLU A 90 -4.52 -17.45 -2.73
N ASN A 91 -4.79 -16.65 -1.70
CA ASN A 91 -6.05 -15.93 -1.49
C ASN A 91 -5.85 -14.40 -1.55
N LEU A 92 -4.62 -13.94 -1.80
CA LEU A 92 -4.29 -12.53 -1.89
C LEU A 92 -4.03 -12.10 -3.32
N CYS A 93 -4.25 -10.82 -3.57
CA CYS A 93 -3.73 -10.13 -4.74
C CYS A 93 -3.06 -8.81 -4.33
N ILE A 94 -2.13 -8.36 -5.16
CA ILE A 94 -1.44 -7.09 -4.98
C ILE A 94 -1.95 -6.17 -6.09
N LEU A 95 -2.83 -5.25 -5.73
CA LEU A 95 -3.32 -4.22 -6.64
C LEU A 95 -2.21 -3.22 -6.93
N LYS A 96 -1.99 -2.94 -8.21
CA LYS A 96 -1.08 -1.89 -8.69
C LYS A 96 -1.89 -0.68 -9.12
N PHE A 97 -1.64 0.45 -8.46
CA PHE A 97 -2.22 1.74 -8.75
C PHE A 97 -1.25 2.60 -9.56
N SER A 98 -1.76 3.42 -10.46
CA SER A 98 -0.99 4.43 -11.18
C SER A 98 -0.39 5.46 -10.22
N ILE A 99 0.85 5.87 -10.46
CA ILE A 99 1.52 6.94 -9.71
C ILE A 99 0.79 8.29 -9.75
N LYS A 100 -0.16 8.47 -10.67
CA LYS A 100 -1.03 9.66 -10.72
C LYS A 100 -1.84 9.87 -9.44
N VAL A 101 -1.98 8.86 -8.58
CA VAL A 101 -2.57 9.03 -7.24
C VAL A 101 -1.79 10.02 -6.36
N LEU A 102 -0.49 10.23 -6.62
CA LEU A 102 0.33 11.25 -5.94
C LEU A 102 -0.12 12.68 -6.26
N ASP A 103 -0.86 12.86 -7.35
CA ASP A 103 -1.38 14.16 -7.77
C ASP A 103 -2.83 14.40 -7.29
N ILE A 104 -3.38 13.50 -6.46
CA ILE A 104 -4.71 13.69 -5.86
C ILE A 104 -4.60 14.74 -4.76
N ASP A 105 -5.54 15.69 -4.74
CA ASP A 105 -5.61 16.73 -3.71
C ASP A 105 -5.68 16.12 -2.30
N GLY A 106 -4.80 16.59 -1.43
CA GLY A 106 -4.69 16.10 -0.06
C GLY A 106 -3.98 14.76 0.09
N ALA A 107 -3.37 14.21 -0.98
CA ALA A 107 -2.43 13.10 -0.87
C ALA A 107 -1.27 13.48 0.06
N ILE A 108 -0.86 12.53 0.89
CA ILE A 108 0.24 12.67 1.86
C ILE A 108 1.13 11.44 1.73
N VAL A 109 2.42 11.57 2.05
CA VAL A 109 3.33 10.42 2.11
C VAL A 109 3.99 10.33 3.49
N SER A 110 4.23 9.10 3.94
CA SER A 110 5.03 8.84 5.14
C SER A 110 6.39 8.22 4.77
N ASP A 111 7.43 8.58 5.51
CA ASP A 111 8.80 8.04 5.32
C ASP A 111 9.00 6.62 5.84
N SER A 112 8.01 6.10 6.55
CA SER A 112 8.01 4.77 7.14
C SER A 112 6.57 4.35 7.42
N ASN A 113 6.37 3.21 8.09
CA ASN A 113 5.05 2.77 8.52
C ASN A 113 4.32 3.90 9.26
N ALA A 114 3.22 4.40 8.70
CA ALA A 114 2.48 5.53 9.27
C ALA A 114 1.92 5.25 10.68
N SER A 115 1.78 3.99 11.09
CA SER A 115 1.37 3.64 12.46
C SER A 115 2.53 3.71 13.47
N SER A 116 3.74 4.07 13.04
CA SER A 116 4.92 4.19 13.89
C SER A 116 4.96 5.54 14.59
N GLN A 117 5.40 5.57 15.85
CA GLN A 117 5.57 6.80 16.62
C GLN A 117 6.59 7.77 15.99
N TYR A 118 7.54 7.23 15.19
CA TYR A 118 8.60 8.00 14.55
C TYR A 118 8.32 8.30 13.08
N ALA A 119 7.12 8.01 12.58
CA ALA A 119 6.75 8.31 11.20
C ALA A 119 6.62 9.82 11.01
N SER A 120 7.25 10.33 9.97
CA SER A 120 7.04 11.71 9.54
C SER A 120 6.15 11.73 8.30
N PHE A 121 5.37 12.79 8.17
CA PHE A 121 4.38 12.97 7.10
C PHE A 121 4.71 14.21 6.30
N TYR A 122 4.58 14.10 4.98
CA TYR A 122 4.98 15.15 4.05
C TYR A 122 3.95 15.31 2.93
N SER A 123 3.95 16.48 2.30
CA SER A 123 3.38 16.60 0.95
C SER A 123 4.09 15.61 0.02
N PRO A 124 3.44 15.12 -1.04
CA PRO A 124 4.08 14.22 -1.99
C PRO A 124 5.37 14.82 -2.56
N GLU A 125 5.39 16.11 -2.89
CA GLU A 125 6.57 16.80 -3.43
C GLU A 125 7.73 16.83 -2.44
N ASP A 126 7.49 17.27 -1.20
CA ASP A 126 8.52 17.31 -0.16
C ASP A 126 9.01 15.91 0.21
N GLY A 127 8.09 14.95 0.28
CA GLY A 127 8.41 13.58 0.63
C GLY A 127 9.33 12.90 -0.39
N LEU A 128 9.29 13.28 -1.66
CA LEU A 128 10.24 12.76 -2.64
C LEU A 128 11.70 13.05 -2.25
N GLU A 129 11.98 14.15 -1.57
CA GLU A 129 13.33 14.53 -1.12
C GLU A 129 13.68 14.00 0.27
N ARG A 130 12.70 13.54 1.05
CA ARG A 130 12.87 13.09 2.44
C ARG A 130 12.89 11.57 2.60
N ILE A 131 12.20 10.85 1.72
CA ILE A 131 12.08 9.40 1.79
C ILE A 131 13.36 8.76 1.27
N ASP A 132 13.93 7.87 2.07
CA ASP A 132 15.04 7.00 1.66
C ASP A 132 14.51 5.86 0.78
N PHE A 133 14.41 6.12 -0.53
CA PHE A 133 13.90 5.14 -1.47
C PHE A 133 14.82 3.92 -1.65
N ASP A 134 16.11 4.04 -1.33
CA ASP A 134 17.03 2.89 -1.38
C ASP A 134 16.67 1.88 -0.29
N LEU A 135 16.34 2.35 0.91
CA LEU A 135 15.81 1.50 1.99
C LEU A 135 14.38 1.01 1.70
N VAL A 136 13.50 1.87 1.17
CA VAL A 136 12.13 1.49 0.79
C VAL A 136 12.13 0.35 -0.24
N TYR A 137 13.07 0.36 -1.20
CA TYR A 137 13.16 -0.65 -2.26
C TYR A 137 14.23 -1.73 -1.99
N ALA A 138 14.85 -1.75 -0.81
CA ALA A 138 15.82 -2.77 -0.44
C ALA A 138 15.19 -4.17 -0.47
N LYS A 139 15.91 -5.18 -0.96
CA LYS A 139 15.37 -6.56 -1.06
C LYS A 139 15.05 -7.18 0.31
N ASP A 140 15.71 -6.70 1.35
CA ASP A 140 15.57 -7.19 2.72
C ASP A 140 15.72 -6.01 3.70
N TRP A 141 15.17 -6.18 4.90
CA TRP A 141 15.24 -5.27 6.03
C TRP A 141 15.86 -5.91 7.28
N THR A 142 16.43 -7.12 7.17
CA THR A 142 17.17 -7.75 8.28
C THR A 142 18.41 -6.95 8.65
N ASP A 143 18.77 -7.03 9.93
CA ASP A 143 19.99 -6.47 10.49
C ASP A 143 20.31 -7.17 11.81
N GLU A 144 21.59 -7.37 12.11
CA GLU A 144 22.03 -7.92 13.41
C GLU A 144 21.76 -6.93 14.54
N ASN A 145 21.87 -5.62 14.27
CA ASN A 145 21.51 -4.59 15.22
C ASN A 145 19.99 -4.42 15.24
N ARG A 146 19.40 -4.73 16.39
CA ARG A 146 17.94 -4.70 16.58
C ARG A 146 17.31 -3.33 16.32
N PHE A 147 17.99 -2.22 16.64
CA PHE A 147 17.46 -0.88 16.36
C PHE A 147 17.45 -0.58 14.86
N VAL A 148 18.52 -0.95 14.16
CA VAL A 148 18.62 -0.80 12.70
C VAL A 148 17.60 -1.70 12.00
N TYR A 149 17.43 -2.94 12.46
CA TYR A 149 16.38 -3.84 11.99
C TYR A 149 15.00 -3.21 12.06
N PHE A 150 14.61 -2.67 13.23
CA PHE A 150 13.31 -2.06 13.40
C PHE A 150 13.14 -0.80 12.55
N HIS A 151 14.20 0.01 12.40
CA HIS A 151 14.19 1.17 11.53
C HIS A 151 13.99 0.78 10.06
N LYS A 152 14.83 -0.10 9.51
CA LYS A 152 14.73 -0.62 8.13
C LYS A 152 13.35 -1.22 7.87
N LYS A 153 12.86 -2.05 8.80
CA LYS A 153 11.52 -2.65 8.73
C LYS A 153 10.42 -1.60 8.66
N SER A 154 10.53 -0.52 9.41
CA SER A 154 9.57 0.58 9.38
C SER A 154 9.63 1.34 8.06
N VAL A 155 10.84 1.72 7.59
CA VAL A 155 11.04 2.44 6.32
C VAL A 155 10.54 1.61 5.13
N LYS A 156 10.73 0.29 5.14
CA LYS A 156 10.19 -0.63 4.12
C LYS A 156 8.66 -0.57 3.97
N CYS A 157 7.95 -0.08 4.99
CA CYS A 157 6.51 0.15 4.99
C CYS A 157 6.12 1.62 4.77
N ALA A 158 7.00 2.47 4.22
CA ALA A 158 6.65 3.80 3.75
C ALA A 158 5.44 3.72 2.80
N GLU A 159 4.51 4.66 2.95
CA GLU A 159 3.22 4.60 2.26
C GLU A 159 2.72 5.98 1.81
N VAL A 160 1.88 5.95 0.79
CA VAL A 160 1.08 7.07 0.31
C VAL A 160 -0.31 6.94 0.91
N LEU A 161 -0.82 8.05 1.43
CA LEU A 161 -2.08 8.17 2.14
C LEU A 161 -3.01 9.06 1.33
N ILE A 162 -4.07 8.47 0.80
CA ILE A 162 -5.07 9.19 -0.02
C ILE A 162 -6.34 9.41 0.82
N PRO A 163 -6.84 10.65 0.93
CA PRO A 163 -8.06 10.94 1.69
C PRO A 163 -9.24 10.09 1.25
N TYR A 164 -9.84 9.38 2.20
CA TYR A 164 -11.07 8.60 2.13
C TYR A 164 -11.11 7.40 1.17
N LYS A 165 -10.61 7.53 -0.05
CA LYS A 165 -10.57 6.42 -1.03
C LYS A 165 -9.63 6.70 -2.20
N VAL A 166 -9.14 5.63 -2.82
CA VAL A 166 -8.51 5.65 -4.14
C VAL A 166 -9.51 5.13 -5.19
N PRO A 167 -9.93 5.93 -6.18
CA PRO A 167 -10.84 5.47 -7.24
C PRO A 167 -10.27 4.27 -8.00
N PHE A 168 -11.15 3.34 -8.42
CA PHE A 168 -10.74 2.15 -9.15
C PHE A 168 -10.10 2.46 -10.52
N ASP A 169 -10.40 3.62 -11.11
CA ASP A 169 -9.78 4.10 -12.35
C ASP A 169 -8.26 4.26 -12.26
N TYR A 170 -7.70 4.36 -11.05
CA TYR A 170 -6.26 4.37 -10.84
C TYR A 170 -5.65 2.97 -10.83
N VAL A 171 -6.44 1.89 -10.74
CA VAL A 171 -5.93 0.51 -10.78
C VAL A 171 -5.55 0.17 -12.23
N ILE A 172 -4.28 -0.18 -12.41
CA ILE A 172 -3.70 -0.53 -13.72
C ILE A 172 -3.45 -2.03 -13.87
N GLY A 173 -3.56 -2.79 -12.79
CA GLY A 173 -3.47 -4.25 -12.80
C GLY A 173 -3.36 -4.83 -11.40
N ALA A 174 -3.21 -6.16 -11.34
CA ALA A 174 -2.99 -6.89 -10.10
C ALA A 174 -1.96 -8.00 -10.31
N ALA A 175 -1.12 -8.26 -9.31
CA ALA A 175 -0.31 -9.47 -9.24
C ALA A 175 -0.97 -10.50 -8.33
N VAL A 176 -0.86 -11.77 -8.71
CA VAL A 176 -1.35 -12.94 -7.95
C VAL A 176 -0.24 -13.98 -7.88
N TYR A 177 -0.30 -14.82 -6.84
CA TYR A 177 0.76 -15.77 -6.56
C TYR A 177 0.89 -16.85 -7.64
N ASP A 178 -0.22 -17.46 -8.03
CA ASP A 178 -0.25 -18.59 -8.94
C ASP A 178 -1.46 -18.56 -9.89
N LYS A 179 -1.60 -19.60 -10.71
CA LYS A 179 -2.72 -19.75 -11.65
C LYS A 179 -4.08 -19.99 -10.96
N SER A 180 -4.08 -20.57 -9.77
CA SER A 180 -5.30 -20.78 -9.00
C SER A 180 -5.87 -19.43 -8.54
N ALA A 181 -5.01 -18.58 -7.97
CA ALA A 181 -5.34 -17.21 -7.56
C ALA A 181 -5.75 -16.34 -8.76
N GLU A 182 -5.11 -16.48 -9.93
CA GLU A 182 -5.56 -15.82 -11.17
C GLU A 182 -7.00 -16.18 -11.52
N GLN A 183 -7.33 -17.48 -11.51
CA GLN A 183 -8.69 -17.92 -11.83
C GLN A 183 -9.71 -17.42 -10.81
N LYS A 184 -9.37 -17.43 -9.51
CA LYS A 184 -10.22 -16.83 -8.46
C LYS A 184 -10.47 -15.35 -8.74
N LEU A 185 -9.42 -14.58 -9.04
CA LEU A 185 -9.51 -13.15 -9.32
C LEU A 185 -10.35 -12.85 -10.57
N LEU A 186 -10.20 -13.65 -11.63
CA LEU A 186 -11.04 -13.56 -12.83
C LEU A 186 -12.51 -13.87 -12.52
N ASN A 187 -12.77 -14.89 -11.69
CA ASN A 187 -14.13 -15.25 -11.28
C ASN A 187 -14.80 -14.14 -10.43
N MET A 188 -14.02 -13.32 -9.74
CA MET A 188 -14.50 -12.10 -9.06
C MET A 188 -14.81 -10.94 -10.00
N GLY A 189 -14.58 -11.12 -11.31
CA GLY A 189 -14.90 -10.13 -12.35
C GLY A 189 -13.81 -9.09 -12.60
N PHE A 190 -12.59 -9.29 -12.10
CA PHE A 190 -11.50 -8.33 -12.30
C PHE A 190 -11.19 -8.13 -13.79
N ASP A 191 -11.18 -6.87 -14.22
CA ASP A 191 -11.19 -6.46 -15.64
C ASP A 191 -9.91 -5.71 -16.05
N ARG A 192 -8.87 -5.71 -15.21
CA ARG A 192 -7.55 -5.14 -15.51
C ARG A 192 -6.54 -6.25 -15.74
N LYS A 193 -5.33 -5.87 -16.16
CA LYS A 193 -4.25 -6.82 -16.42
C LYS A 193 -3.87 -7.57 -15.14
N ILE A 194 -3.82 -8.90 -15.23
CA ILE A 194 -3.37 -9.78 -14.16
C ILE A 194 -1.95 -10.28 -14.50
N TYR A 195 -1.11 -10.35 -13.48
CA TYR A 195 0.24 -10.90 -13.55
C TYR A 195 0.33 -12.09 -12.59
N VAL A 196 0.62 -13.27 -13.11
CA VAL A 196 1.00 -14.42 -12.27
C VAL A 196 2.50 -14.34 -12.05
N ASP A 197 2.90 -13.96 -10.85
CA ASP A 197 4.30 -13.66 -10.54
C ASP A 197 4.62 -14.02 -9.08
N HIS A 198 5.22 -15.20 -8.89
CA HIS A 198 5.67 -15.68 -7.59
C HIS A 198 6.73 -14.75 -6.96
N ASP A 199 7.54 -14.07 -7.77
CA ASP A 199 8.62 -13.22 -7.27
C ASP A 199 8.06 -11.92 -6.66
N CYS A 200 6.81 -11.56 -6.92
CA CYS A 200 6.12 -10.45 -6.25
C CYS A 200 5.70 -10.80 -4.80
N PHE A 201 5.78 -12.07 -4.39
CA PHE A 201 5.34 -12.57 -3.08
C PHE A 201 6.52 -13.15 -2.26
N PHE A 202 6.24 -13.59 -1.03
CA PHE A 202 7.21 -14.21 -0.11
C PHE A 202 6.95 -15.70 0.08
#